data_AF-A0A9E0NF48-F1
#
_entry.id   AF-A0A9E0NF48-F1
#
_cell.length_a   1.000
_cell.length_b   1.000
_cell.length_c   1.000
_cell.angle_alpha   90.00
_cell.angle_beta   90.00
_cell.angle_gamma   90.00
#
_symmetry.space_group_name_H-M   'P 1'
#
loop_
_entity.id
_entity.type
_entity.pdbx_description
1 polymer ?
#
loop_
_entity_poly.entity_id
_entity_poly.type
_entity_poly.pdbx_seq_one_letter_code
_entity_poly.pdbx_strand_id
1 'polypeptide(L)'
;GWQRVDPTAAIAPARVELGLSRALAEDEPLPLLARAEFGWLQGARYRWEAVANAWNQWVIGYDQQRQRNLLQRLGLSTPDWQHLAALFATLCGGLLLAMTALALYQRSTRDPLALAWQRLSDRLGRLNVARHPWEGPESYMMRIRQSLPDRPALLDEVQAIVALYIRLRYARPDSVPAPARPADLKTLQRRIRRLDLNQ
;
A
#
# COMPACT_ATOMS: atom_id res chain seq x y z
N GLY A 1 -67.87 -18.57 16.76
CA GLY A 1 -66.59 -19.31 16.69
C GLY A 1 -66.17 -19.36 15.23
N TRP A 2 -64.94 -19.00 14.91
CA TRP A 2 -64.48 -19.00 13.54
C TRP A 2 -63.98 -20.39 13.16
N GLN A 3 -64.68 -21.04 12.24
CA GLN A 3 -64.30 -22.33 11.67
C GLN A 3 -63.49 -22.07 10.40
N ARG A 4 -62.20 -22.44 10.43
CA ARG A 4 -61.31 -22.31 9.27
C ARG A 4 -61.59 -23.47 8.32
N VAL A 5 -62.13 -23.17 7.15
CA VAL A 5 -62.24 -24.10 6.03
C VAL A 5 -61.26 -23.60 4.97
N ASP A 6 -60.20 -24.36 4.74
CA ASP A 6 -59.18 -24.05 3.73
C ASP A 6 -59.54 -24.79 2.43
N PRO A 7 -59.99 -24.11 1.37
CA PRO A 7 -60.51 -24.75 0.15
C PRO A 7 -59.40 -25.34 -0.73
N THR A 8 -58.14 -25.17 -0.37
CA THR A 8 -56.98 -25.70 -1.12
C THR A 8 -56.84 -27.22 -0.99
N ALA A 9 -57.42 -27.84 0.04
CA ALA A 9 -57.36 -29.28 0.26
C ALA A 9 -58.28 -30.11 -0.67
N ALA A 10 -59.29 -29.47 -1.29
CA ALA A 10 -60.34 -30.20 -2.02
C ALA A 10 -60.02 -30.47 -3.51
N ILE A 11 -58.99 -29.82 -4.08
CA ILE A 11 -58.79 -29.82 -5.56
C ILE A 11 -57.65 -30.77 -5.99
N ALA A 12 -56.79 -31.25 -5.10
CA ALA A 12 -55.72 -32.21 -5.47
C ALA A 12 -55.20 -33.03 -4.27
N PRO A 13 -55.85 -34.16 -3.91
CA PRO A 13 -55.44 -34.98 -2.77
C PRO A 13 -54.07 -35.67 -2.94
N ALA A 14 -53.54 -35.75 -4.16
CA ALA A 14 -52.34 -36.55 -4.46
C ALA A 14 -51.00 -35.79 -4.32
N ARG A 15 -50.99 -34.49 -3.97
CA ARG A 15 -49.79 -33.63 -4.10
C ARG A 15 -49.00 -33.36 -2.82
N VAL A 16 -49.42 -33.87 -1.66
CA VAL A 16 -48.75 -33.55 -0.38
C VAL A 16 -47.96 -34.74 0.20
N GLU A 17 -48.24 -35.99 -0.19
CA GLU A 17 -47.56 -37.17 0.40
C GLU A 17 -46.62 -37.93 -0.56
N LEU A 18 -46.72 -37.70 -1.87
CA LEU A 18 -45.84 -38.36 -2.85
C LEU A 18 -45.15 -37.25 -3.64
N GLY A 19 -43.85 -37.07 -3.36
CA GLY A 19 -43.01 -36.06 -3.97
C GLY A 19 -43.19 -35.95 -5.48
N LEU A 20 -42.95 -34.74 -5.99
CA LEU A 20 -43.04 -34.28 -7.39
C LEU A 20 -42.58 -35.27 -8.48
N SER A 21 -41.84 -36.32 -8.11
CA SER A 21 -41.30 -37.37 -8.98
C SER A 21 -42.30 -38.37 -9.56
N ARG A 22 -43.58 -38.39 -9.13
CA ARG A 22 -44.58 -39.35 -9.68
C ARG A 22 -45.78 -38.73 -10.40
N ALA A 23 -45.83 -37.40 -10.55
CA ALA A 23 -46.95 -36.71 -11.18
C ALA A 23 -46.72 -36.36 -12.66
N LEU A 24 -45.63 -36.82 -13.28
CA LEU A 24 -45.33 -36.58 -14.69
C LEU A 24 -45.27 -37.92 -15.41
N ALA A 25 -46.15 -38.09 -16.41
CA ALA A 25 -46.18 -39.22 -17.31
C ALA A 25 -44.86 -39.35 -18.07
N GLU A 26 -44.50 -40.59 -18.42
CA GLU A 26 -43.19 -41.04 -18.93
C GLU A 26 -42.67 -40.39 -20.24
N ASP A 27 -43.32 -39.36 -20.80
CA ASP A 27 -43.02 -38.87 -22.16
C ASP A 27 -42.88 -37.33 -22.32
N GLU A 28 -42.82 -36.57 -21.22
CA GLU A 28 -42.50 -35.13 -21.27
C GLU A 28 -41.00 -34.94 -20.94
N PRO A 29 -40.19 -34.19 -21.73
CA PRO A 29 -38.77 -34.03 -21.44
C PRO A 29 -38.58 -33.32 -20.09
N LEU A 30 -38.25 -34.09 -19.05
CA LEU A 30 -37.99 -33.56 -17.72
C LEU A 30 -36.95 -32.43 -17.82
N PRO A 31 -37.20 -31.26 -17.18
CA PRO A 31 -36.22 -30.21 -17.04
C PRO A 31 -34.90 -30.83 -16.57
N LEU A 32 -33.77 -30.47 -17.18
CA LEU A 32 -32.46 -31.08 -16.92
C LEU A 32 -32.12 -31.19 -15.41
N LEU A 33 -32.68 -30.29 -14.61
CA LEU A 33 -32.50 -30.20 -13.16
C LEU A 33 -33.32 -31.21 -12.33
N ALA A 34 -34.31 -31.87 -12.92
CA ALA A 34 -35.17 -32.88 -12.27
C ALA A 34 -34.71 -34.32 -12.56
N ARG A 35 -33.68 -34.50 -13.39
CA ARG A 35 -33.07 -35.81 -13.64
C ARG A 35 -32.21 -36.22 -12.45
N ALA A 36 -32.37 -37.46 -11.98
CA ALA A 36 -31.68 -38.01 -10.81
C ALA A 36 -30.14 -37.90 -10.88
N GLU A 37 -29.60 -37.88 -12.10
CA GLU A 37 -28.16 -37.74 -12.42
C GLU A 37 -27.54 -36.41 -11.92
N PHE A 38 -28.37 -35.39 -11.67
CA PHE A 38 -27.95 -34.07 -11.16
C PHE A 38 -28.45 -33.78 -9.74
N GLY A 39 -28.87 -34.80 -8.97
CA GLY A 39 -29.38 -34.63 -7.61
C GLY A 39 -28.37 -33.98 -6.63
N TRP A 40 -27.07 -34.15 -6.88
CA TRP A 40 -26.00 -33.47 -6.13
C TRP A 40 -25.99 -31.95 -6.37
N LEU A 41 -26.34 -31.50 -7.59
CA LEU A 41 -26.41 -30.09 -7.98
C LEU A 41 -27.61 -29.42 -7.30
N GLN A 42 -28.73 -30.14 -7.21
CA GLN A 42 -29.90 -29.72 -6.47
C GLN A 42 -29.61 -29.61 -4.96
N GLY A 43 -28.88 -30.57 -4.39
CA GLY A 43 -28.41 -30.51 -3.00
C GLY A 43 -27.44 -29.33 -2.75
N ALA A 44 -26.50 -29.08 -3.66
CA ALA A 44 -25.60 -27.94 -3.58
C ALA A 44 -26.35 -26.60 -3.64
N ARG A 45 -27.36 -26.50 -4.52
CA ARG A 45 -28.23 -25.34 -4.63
C ARG A 45 -29.02 -25.09 -3.35
N TYR A 46 -29.63 -26.11 -2.74
CA TYR A 46 -30.35 -25.93 -1.48
C TYR A 46 -29.42 -25.51 -0.34
N ARG A 47 -28.20 -26.01 -0.29
CA ARG A 47 -27.18 -25.55 0.67
C ARG A 47 -26.81 -24.09 0.43
N TRP A 48 -26.65 -23.69 -0.83
CA TRP A 48 -26.37 -22.31 -1.19
C TRP A 48 -27.53 -21.37 -0.82
N GLU A 49 -28.77 -21.76 -1.13
CA GLU A 49 -29.97 -21.02 -0.75
C GLU A 49 -30.12 -20.92 0.78
N ALA A 50 -29.78 -21.98 1.53
CA ALA A 50 -29.76 -21.96 2.99
C ALA A 50 -28.70 -20.98 3.53
N VAL A 51 -27.50 -20.96 2.95
CA VAL A 51 -26.45 -19.99 3.31
C VAL A 51 -26.87 -18.57 2.97
N ALA A 52 -27.44 -18.35 1.79
CA ALA A 52 -27.92 -17.04 1.36
C ALA A 52 -29.05 -16.52 2.26
N ASN A 53 -30.00 -17.39 2.65
CA ASN A 53 -31.06 -17.04 3.58
C ASN A 53 -30.54 -16.80 4.99
N ALA A 54 -29.61 -17.62 5.49
CA ALA A 54 -28.98 -17.42 6.78
C ALA A 54 -28.21 -16.09 6.82
N TRP A 55 -27.50 -15.76 5.74
CA TRP A 55 -26.85 -14.47 5.57
C TRP A 55 -27.87 -13.32 5.58
N ASN A 56 -28.94 -13.43 4.81
CA ASN A 56 -29.96 -12.39 4.72
C ASN A 56 -30.64 -12.13 6.09
N GLN A 57 -31.00 -13.21 6.81
CA GLN A 57 -31.53 -13.12 8.17
C GLN A 57 -30.49 -12.59 9.17
N TRP A 58 -29.20 -12.87 8.95
CA TRP A 58 -28.12 -12.36 9.78
C TRP A 58 -27.90 -10.86 9.57
N VAL A 59 -27.95 -10.39 8.33
CA VAL A 59 -27.78 -8.97 7.98
C VAL A 59 -29.01 -8.14 8.38
N ILE A 60 -30.22 -8.59 8.02
CA ILE A 60 -31.46 -7.85 8.35
C ILE A 60 -31.73 -7.89 9.86
N GLY A 61 -31.42 -9.02 10.51
CA GLY A 61 -31.54 -9.19 11.97
C GLY A 61 -30.28 -8.77 12.73
N TYR A 62 -29.40 -7.97 12.13
CA TYR A 62 -28.21 -7.47 12.82
C TYR A 62 -28.63 -6.40 13.83
N ASP A 63 -28.85 -6.85 15.06
CA ASP A 63 -29.28 -6.02 16.18
C ASP A 63 -28.10 -5.70 17.12
N GLN A 64 -28.22 -4.60 17.87
CA GLN A 64 -27.20 -4.11 18.81
C GLN A 64 -26.79 -5.20 19.82
N GLN A 65 -27.70 -6.09 20.19
CA GLN A 65 -27.44 -7.23 21.08
C GLN A 65 -26.48 -8.27 20.48
N ARG A 66 -26.54 -8.50 19.16
CA ARG A 66 -25.62 -9.41 18.45
C ARG A 66 -24.24 -8.80 18.31
N GLN A 67 -24.16 -7.51 18.01
CA GLN A 67 -22.89 -6.77 18.02
C GLN A 67 -22.21 -6.88 19.39
N ARG A 68 -22.95 -6.69 20.48
CA ARG A 68 -22.43 -6.85 21.86
C ARG A 68 -21.91 -8.26 22.13
N ASN A 69 -22.65 -9.30 21.75
CA ASN A 69 -22.22 -10.69 21.92
C ASN A 69 -20.96 -11.04 21.11
N LEU A 70 -20.81 -10.50 19.89
CA LEU A 70 -19.60 -10.69 19.09
C LEU A 70 -18.38 -10.01 19.73
N LEU A 71 -18.56 -8.79 20.23
CA LEU A 71 -17.52 -8.05 20.94
C LEU A 71 -17.11 -8.74 22.24
N GLN A 72 -18.08 -9.30 22.98
CA GLN A 72 -17.81 -10.08 24.18
C GLN A 72 -17.05 -11.37 23.88
N ARG A 73 -17.37 -12.07 22.77
CA ARG A 73 -16.59 -13.24 22.30
C ARG A 73 -15.16 -12.89 21.92
N LEU A 74 -14.92 -11.66 21.50
CA LEU A 74 -13.58 -11.12 21.21
C LEU A 74 -12.86 -10.58 22.48
N GLY A 75 -13.46 -10.72 23.66
CA GLY A 75 -12.85 -10.32 24.95
C GLY A 75 -13.14 -8.88 25.38
N LEU A 76 -14.02 -8.17 24.68
CA LEU A 76 -14.43 -6.80 25.03
C LEU A 76 -15.72 -6.85 25.87
N SER A 77 -15.55 -7.05 27.18
CA SER A 77 -16.66 -7.29 28.12
C SER A 77 -17.62 -6.11 28.32
N THR A 78 -17.20 -4.88 27.98
CA THR A 78 -18.02 -3.66 28.03
C THR A 78 -18.15 -3.03 26.65
N PRO A 79 -19.30 -3.17 25.97
CA PRO A 79 -19.52 -2.60 24.65
C PRO A 79 -19.85 -1.11 24.78
N ASP A 80 -18.86 -0.33 25.18
CA ASP A 80 -18.93 1.12 25.11
C ASP A 80 -18.41 1.55 23.74
N TRP A 81 -19.24 2.23 22.97
CA TRP A 81 -18.88 2.70 21.62
C TRP A 81 -17.68 3.64 21.68
N GLN A 82 -17.46 4.31 22.82
CA GLN A 82 -16.30 5.15 23.08
C GLN A 82 -14.99 4.35 23.11
N HIS A 83 -14.99 3.17 23.74
CA HIS A 83 -13.81 2.28 23.77
C HIS A 83 -13.48 1.73 22.39
N LEU A 84 -14.50 1.39 21.60
CA LEU A 84 -14.31 0.98 20.20
C LEU A 84 -13.78 2.11 19.34
N ALA A 85 -14.36 3.31 19.45
CA ALA A 85 -13.90 4.49 18.73
C ALA A 85 -12.46 4.85 19.12
N ALA A 86 -12.11 4.77 20.41
CA ALA A 86 -10.76 4.99 20.89
C ALA A 86 -9.78 3.95 20.33
N LEU A 87 -10.15 2.67 20.32
CA LEU A 87 -9.33 1.59 19.75
C LEU A 87 -9.09 1.83 18.26
N PHE A 88 -10.12 2.11 17.48
CA PHE A 88 -9.98 2.44 16.06
C PHE A 88 -9.13 3.69 15.83
N ALA A 89 -9.33 4.75 16.63
CA ALA A 89 -8.54 5.97 16.55
C ALA A 89 -7.06 5.70 16.87
N THR A 90 -6.76 4.88 17.89
CA THR A 90 -5.38 4.50 18.20
C THR A 90 -4.75 3.62 17.12
N LEU A 91 -5.51 2.71 16.52
CA LEU A 91 -5.01 1.84 15.45
C LEU A 91 -4.72 2.65 14.18
N CYS A 92 -5.68 3.49 13.75
CA CYS A 92 -5.53 4.36 12.58
C CYS A 92 -4.44 5.40 12.81
N GLY A 93 -4.41 6.04 13.99
CA GLY A 93 -3.37 7.00 14.37
C GLY A 93 -1.99 6.37 14.43
N GLY A 94 -1.88 5.18 15.03
CA GLY A 94 -0.64 4.40 15.07
C GLY A 94 -0.16 4.01 13.68
N LEU A 95 -1.05 3.56 12.79
CA LEU A 95 -0.72 3.23 11.41
C LEU A 95 -0.25 4.47 10.64
N LEU A 96 -0.97 5.58 10.74
CA LEU A 96 -0.58 6.84 10.10
C LEU A 96 0.78 7.33 10.62
N LEU A 97 1.02 7.26 11.92
CA LEU A 97 2.31 7.60 12.52
C LEU A 97 3.41 6.67 12.04
N ALA A 98 3.17 5.36 11.97
CA ALA A 98 4.13 4.39 11.47
C ALA A 98 4.46 4.62 10.00
N MET A 99 3.45 4.86 9.15
CA MET A 99 3.64 5.21 7.74
C MET A 99 4.40 6.52 7.58
N THR A 100 4.07 7.54 8.38
CA THR A 100 4.77 8.84 8.37
C THR A 100 6.22 8.68 8.81
N ALA A 101 6.46 7.95 9.90
CA ALA A 101 7.80 7.66 10.40
C ALA A 101 8.63 6.87 9.37
N LEU A 102 8.03 5.87 8.73
CA LEU A 102 8.68 5.09 7.68
C LEU A 102 8.97 5.95 6.44
N ALA A 103 8.04 6.81 6.02
CA ALA A 103 8.24 7.74 4.91
C ALA A 103 9.35 8.76 5.20
N LEU A 104 9.41 9.27 6.44
CA LEU A 104 10.48 10.16 6.89
C LEU A 104 11.82 9.43 6.99
N TYR A 105 11.83 8.19 7.46
CA TYR A 105 13.02 7.35 7.52
C TYR A 105 13.56 7.04 6.12
N GLN A 106 12.69 6.68 5.17
CA GLN A 106 13.06 6.45 3.77
C GLN A 106 13.54 7.74 3.09
N ARG A 107 12.92 8.90 3.36
CA ARG A 107 13.43 10.20 2.94
C ARG A 107 14.79 10.54 3.56
N SER A 108 15.05 10.03 4.76
CA SER A 108 16.32 10.19 5.47
C SER A 108 17.41 9.22 5.02
N THR A 109 17.12 8.30 4.09
CA THR A 109 18.12 7.74 3.18
C THR A 109 18.58 8.86 2.24
N ARG A 110 19.17 9.90 2.84
CA ARG A 110 19.79 11.01 2.13
C ARG A 110 20.84 10.39 1.25
N ASP A 111 20.63 10.52 -0.07
CA ASP A 111 21.60 10.13 -1.07
C ASP A 111 22.99 10.61 -0.61
N PRO A 112 23.92 9.69 -0.28
CA PRO A 112 25.23 10.06 0.28
C PRO A 112 26.01 10.97 -0.69
N LEU A 113 25.66 10.93 -1.98
CA LEU A 113 26.17 11.83 -3.01
C LEU A 113 25.62 13.25 -2.84
N ALA A 114 24.33 13.41 -2.55
CA ALA A 114 23.72 14.72 -2.28
C ALA A 114 24.28 15.37 -1.01
N LEU A 115 24.54 14.57 0.04
CA LEU A 115 25.22 15.06 1.26
C LEU A 115 26.65 15.52 0.99
N ALA A 116 27.41 14.76 0.17
CA ALA A 116 28.75 15.17 -0.22
C ALA A 116 28.72 16.51 -0.99
N TRP A 117 27.76 16.66 -1.91
CA TRP A 117 27.56 17.89 -2.67
C TRP A 117 27.20 19.09 -1.80
N GLN A 118 26.31 18.92 -0.82
CA GLN A 118 25.99 19.97 0.16
C GLN A 118 27.23 20.42 0.93
N ARG A 119 28.06 19.49 1.41
CA ARG A 119 29.30 19.83 2.12
C ARG A 119 30.28 20.65 1.28
N LEU A 120 30.41 20.34 -0.02
CA LEU A 120 31.21 21.16 -0.94
C LEU A 120 30.64 22.57 -1.01
N SER A 121 29.32 22.69 -1.19
CA SER A 121 28.66 24.00 -1.28
C SER A 121 28.79 24.82 0.00
N ASP A 122 28.68 24.19 1.17
CA ASP A 122 28.86 24.87 2.47
C ASP A 122 30.31 25.37 2.63
N ARG A 123 31.30 24.59 2.17
CA ARG A 123 32.71 25.01 2.19
C ARG A 123 32.95 26.20 1.27
N LEU A 124 32.41 26.17 0.05
CA LEU A 124 32.51 27.28 -0.90
C LEU A 124 31.66 28.50 -0.47
N GLY A 125 30.60 28.28 0.33
CA GLY A 125 29.84 29.34 0.99
C GLY A 125 30.69 30.18 1.94
N ARG A 126 31.75 29.61 2.53
CA ARG A 126 32.72 30.38 3.33
C ARG A 126 33.53 31.39 2.49
N LEU A 127 33.66 31.14 1.19
CA LEU A 127 34.26 32.05 0.22
C LEU A 127 33.20 32.95 -0.45
N ASN A 128 32.00 33.03 0.12
CA ASN A 128 30.85 33.79 -0.38
C ASN A 128 30.30 33.30 -1.74
N VAL A 129 30.62 32.06 -2.14
CA VAL A 129 30.13 31.43 -3.38
C VAL A 129 29.22 30.25 -3.04
N ALA A 130 28.14 30.51 -2.29
CA ALA A 130 27.12 29.51 -2.00
C ALA A 130 26.35 29.13 -3.28
N ARG A 131 25.84 27.89 -3.36
CA ARG A 131 25.07 27.42 -4.52
C ARG A 131 23.62 27.90 -4.43
N HIS A 132 23.03 28.28 -5.56
CA HIS A 132 21.59 28.55 -5.61
C HIS A 132 20.76 27.27 -5.83
N PRO A 133 19.54 27.17 -5.27
CA PRO A 133 18.69 25.99 -5.40
C PRO A 133 18.39 25.57 -6.85
N TRP A 134 18.24 26.54 -7.76
CA TRP A 134 17.91 26.36 -9.17
C TRP A 134 19.13 26.09 -10.07
N GLU A 135 20.34 26.10 -9.51
CA GLU A 135 21.57 26.03 -10.31
C GLU A 135 22.09 24.60 -10.47
N GLY A 136 22.40 24.23 -11.71
CA GLY A 136 23.04 22.95 -12.05
C GLY A 136 24.53 22.89 -11.68
N PRO A 137 25.13 21.70 -11.56
CA PRO A 137 26.54 21.56 -11.16
C PRO A 137 27.53 22.26 -12.11
N GLU A 138 27.30 22.21 -13.43
CA GLU A 138 28.13 22.89 -14.44
C GLU A 138 28.00 24.42 -14.35
N SER A 139 26.77 24.93 -14.27
CA SER A 139 26.52 26.37 -14.11
C SER A 139 27.16 26.91 -12.83
N TYR A 140 27.08 26.14 -11.73
CA TYR A 140 27.74 26.49 -10.48
C TYR A 140 29.26 26.56 -10.64
N MET A 141 29.87 25.60 -11.35
CA MET A 141 31.30 25.63 -11.64
C MET A 141 31.70 26.85 -12.47
N MET A 142 30.91 27.22 -13.48
CA MET A 142 31.14 28.43 -14.27
C MET A 142 31.11 29.70 -13.40
N ARG A 143 30.13 29.82 -12.49
CA ARG A 143 30.09 30.95 -11.55
C ARG A 143 31.30 30.94 -10.61
N ILE A 144 31.69 29.80 -10.07
CA ILE A 144 32.85 29.67 -9.18
C ILE A 144 34.12 30.20 -9.88
N ARG A 145 34.34 29.86 -11.16
CA ARG A 145 35.48 30.38 -11.94
C ARG A 145 35.44 31.90 -12.11
N GLN A 146 34.26 32.48 -12.29
CA GLN A 146 34.09 33.93 -12.42
C GLN A 146 34.29 34.65 -11.09
N SER A 147 33.89 34.04 -9.97
CA SER A 147 33.95 34.65 -8.63
C SER A 147 35.31 34.51 -7.95
N LEU A 148 36.14 33.52 -8.34
CA LEU A 148 37.43 33.22 -7.71
C LEU A 148 38.55 33.07 -8.77
N PRO A 149 38.84 34.11 -9.59
CA PRO A 149 39.87 34.02 -10.63
C PRO A 149 41.30 33.86 -10.09
N ASP A 150 41.55 34.33 -8.85
CA ASP A 150 42.89 34.40 -8.26
C ASP A 150 43.40 33.06 -7.69
N ARG A 151 42.64 31.95 -7.83
CA ARG A 151 42.97 30.65 -7.21
C ARG A 151 42.85 29.47 -8.20
N PRO A 152 43.73 29.37 -9.19
CA PRO A 152 43.63 28.35 -10.24
C PRO A 152 43.71 26.91 -9.69
N ALA A 153 44.57 26.66 -8.69
CA ALA A 153 44.71 25.33 -8.09
C ALA A 153 43.42 24.85 -7.39
N LEU A 154 42.70 25.76 -6.73
CA LEU A 154 41.40 25.46 -6.12
C LEU A 154 40.35 25.17 -7.19
N LEU A 155 40.33 25.95 -8.28
CA LEU A 155 39.39 25.76 -9.38
C LEU A 155 39.54 24.40 -10.04
N ASP A 156 40.77 23.94 -10.27
CA ASP A 156 41.04 22.63 -10.87
C ASP A 156 40.53 21.48 -9.99
N GLU A 157 40.76 21.55 -8.67
CA GLU A 157 40.26 20.55 -7.73
C GLU A 157 38.73 20.57 -7.62
N VAL A 158 38.11 21.74 -7.55
CA VAL A 158 36.64 21.85 -7.53
C VAL A 158 36.05 21.30 -8.82
N GLN A 159 36.64 21.61 -9.98
CA GLN A 159 36.20 21.08 -11.27
C GLN A 159 36.28 19.55 -11.31
N ALA A 160 37.38 18.97 -10.81
CA ALA A 160 37.52 17.51 -10.74
C ALA A 160 36.44 16.88 -9.83
N ILE A 161 36.09 17.53 -8.72
CA ILE A 161 35.00 17.11 -7.82
C ILE A 161 33.64 17.22 -8.52
N VAL A 162 33.35 18.32 -9.22
CA VAL A 162 32.10 18.51 -9.96
C VAL A 162 31.95 17.46 -11.06
N ALA A 163 33.00 17.24 -11.86
CA ALA A 163 32.99 16.24 -12.93
C ALA A 163 32.75 14.81 -12.38
N LEU A 164 33.38 14.47 -11.25
CA LEU A 164 33.17 13.19 -10.58
C LEU A 164 31.74 13.06 -10.03
N TYR A 165 31.17 14.14 -9.47
CA TYR A 165 29.78 14.17 -9.02
C TYR A 165 28.79 13.98 -10.18
N ILE A 166 28.97 14.69 -11.29
CA ILE A 166 28.13 14.57 -12.49
C ILE A 166 28.18 13.13 -13.01
N ARG A 167 29.39 12.55 -13.10
CA ARG A 167 29.57 11.15 -13.50
C ARG A 167 28.81 10.21 -12.58
N LEU A 168 28.88 10.37 -11.26
CA LEU A 168 28.19 9.48 -10.32
C LEU A 168 26.66 9.68 -10.30
N ARG A 169 26.19 10.91 -10.50
CA ARG A 169 24.76 11.28 -10.43
C ARG A 169 24.01 10.93 -11.72
N TYR A 170 24.67 11.09 -12.87
CA TYR A 170 24.05 10.95 -14.20
C TYR A 170 24.61 9.77 -15.00
N ALA A 171 25.57 9.00 -14.46
CA ALA A 171 25.96 7.75 -15.09
C ALA A 171 24.74 6.83 -15.18
N ARG A 172 24.54 6.25 -16.37
CA ARG A 172 23.55 5.18 -16.54
C ARG A 172 23.93 4.01 -15.62
N PRO A 173 22.94 3.32 -15.02
CA PRO A 173 23.18 2.15 -14.18
C PRO A 173 24.14 1.13 -14.83
N ASP A 174 24.09 1.01 -16.15
CA ASP A 174 24.85 0.02 -16.93
C ASP A 174 26.28 0.48 -17.28
N SER A 175 26.57 1.78 -17.16
CA SER A 175 27.86 2.37 -17.55
C SER A 175 28.92 2.36 -16.44
N VAL A 176 28.53 2.12 -15.19
CA VAL A 176 29.45 2.10 -14.04
C VAL A 176 29.31 0.76 -13.33
N PRO A 177 30.38 -0.07 -13.28
CA PRO A 177 30.36 -1.33 -12.55
C PRO A 177 29.85 -1.12 -11.12
N ALA A 178 28.92 -1.95 -10.65
CA ALA A 178 28.39 -1.89 -9.29
C ALA A 178 29.45 -1.73 -8.17
N PRO A 179 30.64 -2.37 -8.23
CA PRO A 179 31.69 -2.15 -7.23
C PRO A 179 32.41 -0.80 -7.32
N ALA A 180 32.32 -0.07 -8.45
CA ALA A 180 32.96 1.24 -8.62
C ALA A 180 32.21 2.36 -7.89
N ARG A 181 30.87 2.30 -7.82
CA ARG A 181 30.04 3.34 -7.16
C ARG A 181 30.42 3.64 -5.70
N PRO A 182 30.60 2.64 -4.80
CA PRO A 182 30.98 2.92 -3.42
C PRO A 182 32.43 3.42 -3.27
N ALA A 183 33.36 2.98 -4.13
CA ALA A 183 34.75 3.41 -4.10
C ALA A 183 34.91 4.86 -4.60
N ASP A 184 34.22 5.21 -5.68
CA ASP A 184 34.23 6.55 -6.26
C ASP A 184 33.56 7.57 -5.35
N LEU A 185 32.49 7.18 -4.64
CA LEU A 185 31.87 8.02 -3.61
C LEU A 185 32.81 8.30 -2.43
N LYS A 186 33.58 7.30 -1.97
CA LYS A 186 34.62 7.52 -0.95
C LYS A 186 35.72 8.46 -1.46
N THR A 187 36.11 8.33 -2.73
CA THR A 187 37.09 9.21 -3.37
C THR A 187 36.58 10.65 -3.43
N LEU A 188 35.32 10.86 -3.83
CA LEU A 188 34.67 12.18 -3.83
C LEU A 188 34.67 12.81 -2.43
N GLN A 189 34.23 12.06 -1.41
CA GLN A 189 34.19 12.55 -0.04
C GLN A 189 35.60 12.88 0.49
N ARG A 190 36.61 12.08 0.13
CA ARG A 190 38.01 12.33 0.51
C ARG A 190 38.56 13.60 -0.15
N ARG A 191 38.29 13.83 -1.43
CA ARG A 191 38.68 15.06 -2.15
C ARG A 191 38.03 16.29 -1.53
N ILE A 192 36.72 16.25 -1.28
CA ILE A 192 36.01 17.35 -0.61
C ILE A 192 36.58 17.61 0.79
N ARG A 193 36.95 16.57 1.54
CA ARG A 193 37.56 16.73 2.87
C ARG A 193 38.94 17.40 2.81
N ARG A 194 39.74 17.03 1.81
CA ARG A 194 41.11 17.53 1.56
C ARG A 194 41.17 18.88 0.85
N LEU A 195 40.05 19.37 0.33
CA LEU A 195 39.96 20.68 -0.29
C LEU A 195 40.38 21.75 0.74
N ASP A 196 41.57 22.30 0.54
CA ASP A 196 42.13 23.38 1.35
C ASP A 196 41.64 24.71 0.77
N LEU A 197 41.03 25.54 1.61
CA LEU A 197 40.46 26.83 1.21
C LEU A 197 41.50 27.96 1.31
N ASN A 198 42.74 27.65 1.69
CA ASN A 198 43.81 28.64 1.91
C ASN A 198 44.88 28.66 0.80
N GLN A 199 44.79 27.78 -0.19
CA GLN A 199 45.59 27.82 -1.42
C GLN A 199 44.82 28.50 -2.55
#